data_AF-A0ABD2N5S4-F1
#
_entry.id   AF-A0ABD2N5S4-F1
#
_cell.length_a   1.000
_cell.length_b   1.000
_cell.length_c   1.000
_cell.angle_alpha   90.00
_cell.angle_beta   90.00
_cell.angle_gamma   90.00
#
_symmetry.space_group_name_H-M   'P 1'
#
loop_
_entity.id
_entity.type
_entity.pdbx_description
1 polymer ?
#
loop_
_entity_poly.entity_id
_entity_poly.type
_entity_poly.pdbx_seq_one_letter_code
_entity_poly.pdbx_strand_id
1 'polypeptide(L)'
;MLSRFVVEMFKFLFFLVFLTGSIAEPVMRTCEPIRIDLCSGLGYNMTSMPNLGGNDQQQEADYTLKSFSPLIQYGCSSQLKLFLCSVYVPMCTEKVANPIGPCRGLCESVRSRCYPVLRGFGFPWPEALNCSRFPVENNHEHMCMEGPKDKGIDVTAPVDPAVQKFNCAPQYTRSDVGVVCPLASQICF
;
A
#
# COMPACT_ATOMS: atom_id res chain seq x y z
N MET A 1 -33.86 -38.61 36.54
CA MET A 1 -33.30 -37.39 37.15
C MET A 1 -32.07 -36.86 36.40
N LEU A 2 -31.07 -37.69 36.06
CA LEU A 2 -29.85 -37.24 35.36
C LEU A 2 -30.09 -36.50 34.03
N SER A 3 -31.01 -36.96 33.18
CA SER A 3 -31.29 -36.31 31.88
C SER A 3 -31.86 -34.89 32.00
N ARG A 4 -32.64 -34.59 33.05
CA ARG A 4 -33.15 -33.24 33.31
C ARG A 4 -32.03 -32.29 33.77
N PHE A 5 -31.12 -32.77 34.62
CA PHE A 5 -29.95 -32.00 35.05
C PHE A 5 -29.04 -31.64 33.87
N VAL A 6 -28.80 -32.57 32.96
CA VAL A 6 -27.97 -32.33 31.77
C VAL A 6 -28.61 -31.27 30.85
N VAL A 7 -29.92 -31.34 30.61
CA VAL A 7 -30.65 -30.36 29.78
C VAL A 7 -30.63 -28.97 30.41
N GLU A 8 -30.80 -28.86 31.73
CA GLU A 8 -30.72 -27.56 32.42
C GLU A 8 -29.30 -26.99 32.42
N MET A 9 -28.27 -27.84 32.54
CA MET A 9 -26.87 -27.41 32.39
C MET A 9 -26.56 -26.88 30.99
N PHE A 10 -27.09 -27.53 29.93
CA PHE A 10 -26.91 -27.04 28.55
C PHE A 10 -27.63 -25.71 28.31
N LYS A 11 -28.85 -25.54 28.84
CA LYS A 11 -29.57 -24.25 28.79
C LYS A 11 -28.80 -23.16 29.52
N PHE A 12 -28.23 -23.47 30.68
CA PHE A 12 -27.42 -22.54 31.45
C PHE A 12 -26.13 -22.16 30.70
N LEU A 13 -25.46 -23.13 30.06
CA LEU A 13 -24.29 -22.88 29.23
C LEU A 13 -24.62 -21.98 28.02
N PHE A 14 -25.71 -22.27 27.30
CA PHE A 14 -26.16 -21.43 26.19
C PHE A 14 -26.50 -20.02 26.67
N PHE A 15 -27.21 -19.88 27.79
CA PHE A 15 -27.54 -18.58 28.39
C PHE A 15 -26.29 -17.80 28.79
N LEU A 16 -25.27 -18.46 29.34
CA LEU A 16 -23.97 -17.86 29.64
C LEU A 16 -23.23 -17.42 28.36
N VAL A 17 -23.24 -18.21 27.29
CA VAL A 17 -22.64 -17.86 25.99
C VAL A 17 -23.33 -16.63 25.37
N PHE A 18 -24.66 -16.53 25.50
CA PHE A 18 -25.41 -15.35 25.05
C PHE A 18 -25.15 -14.10 25.91
N LEU A 19 -24.90 -14.26 27.22
CA LEU A 19 -24.56 -13.15 28.12
C LEU A 19 -23.13 -12.64 27.94
N THR A 20 -22.20 -13.48 27.47
CA THR A 20 -20.81 -13.10 27.20
C THR A 20 -20.56 -12.65 25.76
N GLY A 21 -21.61 -12.56 24.94
CA GLY A 21 -21.51 -12.00 23.59
C GLY A 21 -21.17 -10.51 23.67
N SER A 22 -19.89 -10.17 23.78
CA SER A 22 -19.41 -8.79 23.64
C SER A 22 -19.85 -8.26 22.27
N ILE A 23 -20.72 -7.28 22.28
CA ILE A 23 -20.94 -6.41 21.13
C ILE A 23 -19.58 -5.73 20.92
N ALA A 24 -18.86 -6.10 19.87
CA ALA A 24 -17.64 -5.40 19.49
C ALA A 24 -18.05 -3.96 19.15
N GLU A 25 -17.85 -3.03 20.07
CA GLU A 25 -18.04 -1.61 19.77
C GLU A 25 -17.14 -1.26 18.57
N PRO A 26 -17.65 -0.52 17.58
CA PRO A 26 -16.81 -0.06 16.49
C PRO A 26 -15.73 0.84 17.09
N VAL A 27 -14.49 0.35 17.09
CA VAL A 27 -13.32 1.15 17.49
C VAL A 27 -13.25 2.33 16.52
N MET A 28 -13.77 3.48 16.92
CA MET A 28 -13.61 4.71 16.16
C MET A 28 -12.12 5.00 16.08
N ARG A 29 -11.57 4.94 14.87
CA ARG A 29 -10.16 5.23 14.66
C ARG A 29 -9.94 6.72 14.79
N THR A 30 -9.08 7.12 15.71
CA THR A 30 -8.68 8.52 15.87
C THR A 30 -7.81 8.93 14.68
N CYS A 31 -8.16 10.05 14.05
CA CYS A 31 -7.32 10.62 13.01
C CYS A 31 -6.09 11.32 13.60
N GLU A 32 -4.94 11.16 12.95
CA GLU A 32 -3.69 11.83 13.30
C GLU A 32 -3.09 12.58 12.10
N PRO A 33 -2.31 13.65 12.31
CA PRO A 33 -1.66 14.36 11.23
C PRO A 33 -0.65 13.49 10.48
N ILE A 34 -0.59 13.64 9.16
CA ILE A 34 0.43 12.99 8.32
C ILE A 34 1.80 13.62 8.61
N ARG A 35 2.78 12.78 8.95
CA ARG A 35 4.16 13.17 9.26
C ARG A 35 5.17 12.73 8.19
N ILE A 36 4.67 12.20 7.08
CA ILE A 36 5.48 11.67 5.98
C ILE A 36 5.58 12.73 4.88
N ASP A 37 6.75 13.33 4.71
CA ASP A 37 7.00 14.40 3.73
C ASP A 37 6.64 14.01 2.31
N LEU A 38 6.88 12.74 1.94
CA LEU A 38 6.47 12.21 0.64
C LEU A 38 4.97 12.40 0.41
N CYS A 39 4.12 12.26 1.42
CA CYS A 39 2.67 12.31 1.26
C CYS A 39 2.04 13.68 1.57
N SER A 40 2.86 14.72 1.72
CA SER A 40 2.39 16.09 1.86
C SER A 40 1.83 16.66 0.56
N GLY A 41 0.82 17.53 0.67
CA GLY A 41 0.26 18.29 -0.46
C GLY A 41 -0.64 17.50 -1.42
N LEU A 42 -1.18 16.35 -1.00
CA LEU A 42 -2.00 15.47 -1.85
C LEU A 42 -3.52 15.76 -1.80
N GLY A 43 -3.94 16.76 -1.02
CA GLY A 43 -5.35 17.15 -0.85
C GLY A 43 -6.00 16.67 0.45
N TYR A 44 -5.26 15.92 1.28
CA TYR A 44 -5.63 15.58 2.65
C TYR A 44 -4.38 15.60 3.55
N ASN A 45 -4.58 15.78 4.86
CA ASN A 45 -3.50 15.95 5.84
C ASN A 45 -3.67 15.10 7.11
N MET A 46 -4.73 14.29 7.19
CA MET A 46 -5.02 13.42 8.31
C MET A 46 -5.09 11.96 7.84
N THR A 47 -4.54 11.05 8.64
CA THR A 47 -4.51 9.60 8.43
C THR A 47 -4.96 8.88 9.69
N SER A 48 -5.17 7.57 9.62
CA SER A 48 -5.26 6.71 10.80
C SER A 48 -4.47 5.43 10.58
N MET A 49 -3.96 4.88 11.68
CA MET A 49 -3.25 3.60 11.70
C MET A 49 -4.12 2.51 12.34
N PRO A 50 -3.92 1.22 12.03
CA PRO A 50 -3.00 0.69 11.03
C PRO A 50 -3.44 1.03 9.59
N ASN A 51 -2.47 1.20 8.69
CA ASN A 51 -2.74 1.53 7.29
C ASN A 51 -3.18 0.29 6.48
N LEU A 52 -3.54 0.49 5.20
CA LEU A 52 -4.00 -0.59 4.32
C LEU A 52 -2.86 -1.50 3.85
N GLY A 53 -1.61 -1.02 3.94
CA GLY A 53 -0.40 -1.77 3.66
C GLY A 53 0.05 -2.71 4.79
N GLY A 54 -0.58 -2.62 5.97
CA GLY A 54 -0.29 -3.45 7.15
C GLY A 54 0.74 -2.89 8.12
N ASN A 55 1.08 -1.60 8.05
CA ASN A 55 1.92 -0.97 9.07
C ASN A 55 1.06 -0.43 10.21
N ASP A 56 1.56 -0.56 11.43
CA ASP A 56 0.89 -0.07 12.64
C ASP A 56 1.28 1.38 12.98
N GLN A 57 2.39 1.87 12.42
CA GLN A 57 2.92 3.20 12.71
C GLN A 57 3.33 3.95 11.43
N GLN A 58 3.15 5.27 11.39
CA GLN A 58 3.56 6.10 10.25
C GLN A 58 5.07 6.00 9.95
N GLN A 59 5.91 5.75 10.97
CA GLN A 59 7.35 5.59 10.77
C GLN A 59 7.68 4.35 9.91
N GLU A 60 7.00 3.23 10.14
CA GLU A 60 7.14 2.01 9.33
C GLU A 60 6.60 2.21 7.91
N ALA A 61 5.49 2.93 7.79
CA ALA A 61 4.93 3.34 6.51
C ALA A 61 5.91 4.22 5.73
N ASP A 62 6.61 5.16 6.38
CA ASP A 62 7.63 6.02 5.77
C ASP A 62 8.82 5.21 5.25
N TYR A 63 9.34 4.26 6.03
CA TYR A 63 10.39 3.35 5.53
C TYR A 63 9.94 2.54 4.32
N THR A 64 8.70 2.05 4.33
CA THR A 64 8.12 1.31 3.21
C THR A 64 7.98 2.20 1.98
N LEU A 65 7.44 3.40 2.13
CA LEU A 65 7.28 4.39 1.06
C LEU A 65 8.63 4.82 0.47
N LYS A 66 9.66 5.01 1.29
CA LYS A 66 11.01 5.35 0.84
C LYS A 66 11.60 4.29 -0.09
N SER A 67 11.26 3.01 0.08
CA SER A 67 11.69 1.94 -0.84
C SER A 67 11.16 2.11 -2.27
N PHE A 68 10.04 2.81 -2.45
CA PHE A 68 9.47 3.13 -3.77
C PHE A 68 10.07 4.39 -4.41
N SER A 69 10.96 5.13 -3.72
CA SER A 69 11.52 6.39 -4.25
C SER A 69 12.15 6.27 -5.65
N PRO A 70 12.91 5.20 -5.97
CA PRO A 70 13.45 5.03 -7.33
C PRO A 70 12.35 4.92 -8.39
N LEU A 71 11.25 4.20 -8.09
CA LEU A 71 10.13 4.04 -9.01
C LEU A 71 9.33 5.34 -9.17
N ILE A 72 9.18 6.11 -8.08
CA ILE A 72 8.57 7.44 -8.10
C ILE A 72 9.41 8.40 -8.96
N GLN A 73 10.73 8.40 -8.80
CA GLN A 73 11.65 9.23 -9.58
C GLN A 73 11.71 8.80 -11.06
N TYR A 74 11.60 7.50 -11.34
CA TYR A 74 11.48 6.99 -12.70
C TYR A 74 10.23 7.53 -13.41
N GLY A 75 9.15 7.80 -12.67
CA GLY A 75 7.99 8.54 -13.19
C GLY A 75 7.10 7.72 -14.12
N CYS A 76 6.98 6.40 -13.92
CA CYS A 76 6.13 5.52 -14.74
C CYS A 76 4.65 5.95 -14.77
N SER A 77 4.14 6.55 -13.70
CA SER A 77 2.78 7.11 -13.64
C SER A 77 2.76 8.37 -12.80
N SER A 78 2.04 9.38 -13.28
CA SER A 78 1.82 10.62 -12.52
C SER A 78 0.96 10.39 -11.25
N GLN A 79 0.24 9.26 -11.19
CA GLN A 79 -0.63 8.87 -10.09
C GLN A 79 0.05 8.00 -9.03
N LEU A 80 1.27 7.50 -9.29
CA LEU A 80 1.95 6.53 -8.40
C LEU A 80 2.09 7.06 -6.97
N LYS A 81 2.48 8.33 -6.82
CA LYS A 81 2.65 8.98 -5.52
C LYS A 81 1.33 9.01 -4.73
N LEU A 82 0.23 9.43 -5.37
CA LEU A 82 -1.09 9.46 -4.74
C LEU A 82 -1.54 8.05 -4.36
N PHE A 83 -1.38 7.08 -5.27
CA PHE A 83 -1.75 5.70 -5.02
C PHE A 83 -1.01 5.12 -3.81
N LEU A 84 0.32 5.24 -3.75
CA LEU A 84 1.11 4.74 -2.62
C LEU A 84 0.69 5.41 -1.30
N CYS A 85 0.54 6.73 -1.29
CA CYS A 85 0.11 7.45 -0.09
C CYS A 85 -1.31 7.06 0.34
N SER A 86 -2.24 6.82 -0.59
CA SER A 86 -3.58 6.36 -0.24
C SER A 86 -3.63 4.96 0.39
N VAL A 87 -2.59 4.14 0.22
CA VAL A 87 -2.48 2.82 0.86
C VAL A 87 -1.76 2.92 2.20
N TYR A 88 -0.63 3.62 2.24
CA TYR A 88 0.27 3.65 3.39
C TYR A 88 -0.03 4.75 4.41
N VAL A 89 -0.73 5.81 4.01
CA VAL A 89 -1.29 6.86 4.87
C VAL A 89 -2.68 7.25 4.34
N PRO A 90 -3.67 6.34 4.46
CA PRO A 90 -5.01 6.54 3.90
C PRO A 90 -5.70 7.75 4.53
N MET A 91 -6.60 8.39 3.79
CA MET A 91 -7.32 9.56 4.30
C MET A 91 -8.21 9.18 5.48
N CYS A 92 -8.18 9.99 6.54
CA CYS A 92 -9.03 9.82 7.72
C CYS A 92 -9.92 11.06 7.94
N THR A 93 -11.16 10.84 8.35
CA THR A 93 -12.08 11.88 8.79
C THR A 93 -13.02 11.35 9.87
N GLU A 94 -13.35 12.18 10.86
CA GLU A 94 -14.29 11.84 11.94
C GLU A 94 -15.71 11.48 11.45
N LYS A 95 -16.03 11.80 10.19
CA LYS A 95 -17.33 11.47 9.57
C LYS A 95 -17.43 10.03 9.08
N VAL A 96 -16.30 9.33 8.98
CA VAL A 96 -16.19 8.00 8.37
C VAL A 96 -15.38 7.10 9.28
N ALA A 97 -15.97 5.97 9.69
CA ALA A 97 -15.33 5.07 10.65
C ALA A 97 -14.04 4.41 10.10
N ASN A 98 -13.98 4.15 8.79
CA ASN A 98 -12.87 3.48 8.14
C ASN A 98 -12.01 4.44 7.32
N PRO A 99 -10.67 4.24 7.26
CA PRO A 99 -9.80 5.00 6.38
C PRO A 99 -10.20 4.85 4.91
N ILE A 100 -10.11 5.94 4.16
CA ILE A 100 -10.44 6.02 2.75
C ILE A 100 -9.15 5.80 1.94
N GLY A 101 -9.09 4.68 1.22
CA GLY A 101 -7.95 4.28 0.37
C GLY A 101 -8.16 4.58 -1.11
N PRO A 102 -7.38 3.95 -2.02
CA PRO A 102 -7.58 4.07 -3.46
C PRO A 102 -8.77 3.24 -3.93
N CYS A 103 -9.41 3.67 -5.02
CA CYS A 103 -10.28 2.81 -5.80
C CYS A 103 -9.45 1.85 -6.68
N ARG A 104 -10.05 0.75 -7.12
CA ARG A 104 -9.41 -0.26 -7.96
C ARG A 104 -8.90 0.32 -9.28
N GLY A 105 -9.67 1.21 -9.91
CA GLY A 105 -9.26 1.86 -11.17
C GLY A 105 -7.94 2.64 -11.03
N LEU A 106 -7.74 3.34 -9.91
CA LEU A 106 -6.48 4.04 -9.61
C LEU A 106 -5.30 3.05 -9.51
N CYS A 107 -5.51 1.95 -8.77
CA CYS A 107 -4.50 0.89 -8.64
C CYS A 107 -4.15 0.26 -9.99
N GLU A 108 -5.15 -0.14 -10.78
CA GLU A 108 -4.95 -0.80 -12.06
C GLU A 108 -4.25 0.13 -13.06
N SER A 109 -4.63 1.41 -13.08
CA SER A 109 -3.95 2.43 -13.88
C SER A 109 -2.47 2.55 -13.51
N VAL A 110 -2.12 2.63 -12.22
CA VAL A 110 -0.71 2.71 -11.79
C VAL A 110 0.03 1.40 -12.08
N ARG A 111 -0.59 0.26 -11.76
CA ARG A 111 0.00 -1.07 -11.95
C ARG A 111 0.33 -1.32 -13.42
N SER A 112 -0.57 -0.98 -14.35
CA SER A 112 -0.35 -1.19 -15.79
C SER A 112 0.90 -0.47 -16.32
N ARG A 113 1.24 0.70 -15.75
CA ARG A 113 2.40 1.50 -16.16
C ARG A 113 3.67 1.16 -15.40
N CYS A 114 3.57 0.90 -14.10
CA CYS A 114 4.73 0.75 -13.22
C CYS A 114 5.17 -0.70 -13.01
N TYR A 115 4.27 -1.68 -13.15
CA TYR A 115 4.63 -3.08 -13.01
C TYR A 115 5.60 -3.59 -14.09
N PRO A 116 5.50 -3.19 -15.39
CA PRO A 116 6.51 -3.56 -16.38
C PRO A 116 7.93 -3.12 -15.99
N VAL A 117 8.07 -1.94 -15.37
CA VAL A 117 9.35 -1.41 -14.88
C VAL A 117 9.89 -2.30 -13.75
N LEU A 118 9.06 -2.58 -12.73
CA LEU A 118 9.45 -3.47 -11.62
C LEU A 118 9.84 -4.88 -12.12
N ARG A 119 9.05 -5.44 -13.03
CA ARG A 119 9.33 -6.74 -13.64
C ARG A 119 10.66 -6.74 -14.40
N GLY A 120 10.99 -5.65 -15.09
CA GLY A 120 12.27 -5.49 -15.79
C GLY A 120 13.49 -5.61 -14.86
N PHE A 121 13.33 -5.23 -13.59
CA PHE A 121 14.33 -5.38 -12.53
C PHE A 121 14.18 -6.66 -11.70
N GLY A 122 13.29 -7.58 -12.10
CA GLY A 122 13.07 -8.85 -11.39
C GLY A 122 12.21 -8.73 -10.13
N PHE A 123 11.53 -7.60 -9.90
CA PHE A 123 10.65 -7.42 -8.75
C PHE A 123 9.18 -7.74 -9.09
N PRO A 124 8.46 -8.45 -8.21
CA PRO A 124 7.03 -8.66 -8.37
C PRO A 124 6.24 -7.39 -8.02
N TRP A 125 4.95 -7.38 -8.39
CA TRP A 125 4.02 -6.39 -7.83
C TRP A 125 3.71 -6.77 -6.38
N PRO A 126 3.88 -5.87 -5.39
CA PRO A 126 3.69 -6.21 -3.98
C PRO A 126 2.25 -6.63 -3.65
N GLU A 127 2.08 -7.64 -2.80
CA GLU A 127 0.75 -8.12 -2.38
C GLU A 127 -0.05 -7.07 -1.58
N ALA A 128 0.67 -6.21 -0.85
CA ALA A 128 0.09 -5.03 -0.20
C ALA A 128 -0.64 -4.10 -1.19
N LEU A 129 -0.24 -4.12 -2.47
CA LEU A 129 -0.77 -3.26 -3.53
C LEU A 129 -1.66 -4.04 -4.51
N ASN A 130 -2.10 -5.25 -4.17
CA ASN A 130 -2.96 -6.05 -5.03
C ASN A 130 -4.32 -5.35 -5.29
N CYS A 131 -4.59 -4.99 -6.55
CA CYS A 131 -5.75 -4.16 -6.90
C CYS A 131 -7.11 -4.80 -6.58
N SER A 132 -7.18 -6.13 -6.51
CA SER A 132 -8.41 -6.84 -6.13
C SER A 132 -8.85 -6.56 -4.69
N ARG A 133 -7.95 -6.05 -3.83
CA ARG A 133 -8.24 -5.68 -2.44
C ARG A 133 -8.97 -4.33 -2.30
N PHE A 134 -8.99 -3.52 -3.36
CA PHE A 134 -9.58 -2.18 -3.32
C PHE A 134 -11.03 -2.17 -3.88
N PRO A 135 -11.89 -1.25 -3.41
CA PRO A 135 -13.25 -1.10 -3.92
C PRO A 135 -13.27 -0.78 -5.41
N VAL A 136 -14.28 -1.27 -6.13
CA VAL A 136 -14.40 -1.07 -7.59
C VAL A 136 -14.62 0.41 -7.91
N GLU A 137 -15.55 1.02 -7.17
CA GLU A 137 -16.06 2.36 -7.39
C GLU A 137 -16.27 3.05 -6.04
N ASN A 138 -16.30 4.39 -6.08
CA ASN A 138 -16.59 5.21 -4.92
C ASN A 138 -18.11 5.37 -4.76
N ASN A 139 -18.67 4.85 -3.67
CA ASN A 139 -20.11 4.94 -3.37
C ASN A 139 -20.39 5.13 -1.87
N HIS A 140 -21.67 5.14 -1.47
CA HIS A 140 -22.07 5.39 -0.08
C HIS A 140 -21.66 4.27 0.91
N GLU A 141 -21.43 3.05 0.40
CA GLU A 141 -21.03 1.89 1.20
C GLU A 141 -19.50 1.76 1.25
N HIS A 142 -18.83 2.10 0.15
CA HIS A 142 -17.40 1.97 -0.05
C HIS A 142 -16.82 3.27 -0.60
N MET A 143 -16.35 4.14 0.29
CA MET A 143 -15.63 5.34 -0.11
C MET A 143 -14.19 5.01 -0.50
N CYS A 144 -13.75 5.52 -1.65
CA CYS A 144 -12.39 5.38 -2.14
C CYS A 144 -12.00 6.56 -3.04
N MET A 145 -10.69 6.74 -3.26
CA MET A 145 -10.14 7.79 -4.12
C MET A 145 -9.86 7.28 -5.53
N GLU A 146 -10.53 7.87 -6.52
CA GLU A 146 -10.29 7.57 -7.94
C GLU A 146 -8.99 8.21 -8.46
N GLY A 147 -8.55 9.29 -7.82
CA GLY A 147 -7.37 10.05 -8.24
C GLY A 147 -7.60 10.91 -9.50
N PRO A 148 -6.66 11.81 -9.81
CA PRO A 148 -6.71 12.57 -11.06
C PRO A 148 -6.41 11.62 -12.22
N LYS A 149 -7.01 11.88 -13.39
CA LYS A 149 -6.69 11.14 -14.61
C LYS A 149 -5.18 11.17 -14.86
N ASP A 150 -4.58 10.01 -15.18
CA ASP A 150 -3.18 9.99 -15.59
C ASP A 150 -3.02 10.93 -16.77
N LYS A 151 -2.11 11.90 -16.66
CA LYS A 151 -1.82 12.81 -17.77
C LYS A 151 -1.12 12.10 -18.93
N GLY A 152 -0.90 10.79 -18.82
CA GLY A 152 -0.55 9.96 -19.95
C GLY A 152 0.74 10.43 -20.58
N ILE A 153 1.73 10.87 -19.79
CA ILE A 153 3.09 11.03 -20.30
C ILE A 153 3.46 9.64 -20.81
N ASP A 154 3.47 9.50 -22.12
CA ASP A 154 3.79 8.26 -22.78
C ASP A 154 5.19 7.90 -22.35
N VAL A 155 5.32 6.78 -21.62
CA VAL A 155 6.64 6.19 -21.41
C VAL A 155 6.95 5.44 -22.70
N THR A 156 7.01 6.17 -23.82
CA THR A 156 7.85 5.81 -24.98
C THR A 156 9.29 6.21 -24.64
N ALA A 157 9.75 5.84 -23.45
CA ALA A 157 11.13 5.41 -23.36
C ALA A 157 11.04 3.94 -23.73
N PRO A 158 11.64 3.49 -24.84
CA PRO A 158 11.90 2.08 -24.99
C PRO A 158 12.54 1.65 -23.66
N VAL A 159 12.15 0.51 -23.10
CA VAL A 159 13.18 -0.32 -22.50
C VAL A 159 14.13 -0.57 -23.66
N ASP A 160 15.08 0.34 -23.86
CA ASP A 160 16.09 0.16 -24.87
C ASP A 160 16.77 -1.14 -24.46
N PRO A 161 16.76 -2.18 -25.31
CA PRO A 161 17.55 -3.37 -25.04
C PRO A 161 19.03 -3.03 -24.74
N ALA A 162 19.50 -1.83 -25.08
CA ALA A 162 20.82 -1.30 -24.71
C ALA A 162 20.97 -0.88 -23.24
N VAL A 163 19.92 -0.81 -22.42
CA VAL A 163 20.04 -0.76 -20.94
C VAL A 163 20.63 -2.08 -20.41
N GLN A 164 20.78 -3.10 -21.26
CA GLN A 164 21.51 -4.32 -20.97
C GLN A 164 23.03 -4.21 -21.19
N LYS A 165 23.68 -3.16 -20.68
CA LYS A 165 25.13 -3.11 -20.36
C LYS A 165 25.51 -1.75 -19.78
N PHE A 166 25.41 -1.62 -18.47
CA PHE A 166 26.23 -0.63 -17.76
C PHE A 166 27.65 -1.18 -17.74
N ASN A 167 28.43 -0.77 -18.73
CA ASN A 167 29.85 -1.04 -18.74
C ASN A 167 30.46 -0.27 -17.56
N CYS A 168 30.88 -1.00 -16.52
CA CYS A 168 31.78 -0.44 -15.52
C CYS A 168 33.03 0.08 -16.26
N ALA A 169 33.55 1.23 -15.82
CA ALA A 169 34.80 1.77 -16.34
C ALA A 169 35.89 0.67 -16.34
N PRO A 170 36.85 0.68 -17.29
CA PRO A 170 37.81 -0.41 -17.53
C PRO A 170 38.70 -0.79 -16.32
N GLN A 171 38.58 -0.08 -15.21
CA GLN A 171 39.26 -0.32 -13.95
C GLN A 171 38.50 -1.23 -12.96
N TYR A 172 37.31 -1.74 -13.31
CA TYR A 172 36.49 -2.55 -12.40
C TYR A 172 36.14 -3.93 -12.99
N THR A 173 36.39 -4.99 -12.23
CA THR A 173 36.07 -6.37 -12.60
C THR A 173 34.74 -6.81 -11.98
N ARG A 174 33.93 -7.52 -12.77
CA ARG A 174 32.69 -8.18 -12.35
C ARG A 174 33.04 -9.38 -11.47
N SER A 175 32.52 -9.47 -10.25
CA SER A 175 32.59 -10.70 -9.44
C SER A 175 31.27 -11.47 -9.52
N ASP A 176 31.34 -12.80 -9.41
CA ASP A 176 30.22 -13.73 -9.59
C ASP A 176 29.20 -13.73 -8.44
N VAL A 177 29.36 -12.84 -7.46
CA VAL A 177 28.49 -12.73 -6.28
C VAL A 177 27.98 -11.29 -6.23
N GLY A 178 26.88 -11.02 -6.93
CA GLY A 178 25.97 -9.87 -6.71
C GLY A 178 26.61 -8.49 -6.49
N VAL A 179 26.36 -7.57 -7.43
CA VAL A 179 26.77 -6.15 -7.47
C VAL A 179 27.05 -5.49 -6.10
N VAL A 180 28.33 -5.25 -5.81
CA VAL A 180 28.78 -4.28 -4.81
C VAL A 180 29.75 -3.32 -5.50
N CYS A 181 29.38 -2.04 -5.61
CA CYS A 181 30.29 -0.96 -6.01
C CYS A 181 30.80 -0.25 -4.74
N PRO A 182 32.09 -0.34 -4.41
CA PRO A 182 32.65 0.45 -3.32
C PRO A 182 33.05 1.83 -3.88
N LEU A 183 32.49 2.88 -3.26
CA LEU A 183 32.84 4.30 -3.41
C LEU A 183 32.15 5.09 -4.54
N ALA A 184 30.84 5.26 -4.39
CA ALA A 184 30.09 6.52 -4.49
C ALA A 184 28.62 6.13 -4.44
N SER A 185 27.81 6.86 -3.68
CA SER A 185 26.39 6.58 -3.40
C SER A 185 25.50 6.69 -4.64
N GLN A 186 25.68 5.81 -5.62
CA GLN A 186 24.88 5.71 -6.83
C GLN A 186 24.58 4.25 -7.11
N ILE A 187 23.28 3.93 -7.10
CA ILE A 187 22.76 2.72 -7.73
C ILE A 187 22.82 3.01 -9.23
N CYS A 188 23.79 2.43 -9.93
CA CYS A 188 23.74 2.38 -11.38
C CYS A 188 22.60 1.42 -11.75
N PHE A 189 21.71 1.87 -12.65
CA PHE A 189 20.83 0.95 -13.37
C PHE A 189 21.64 0.01 -14.25
#